data_AF-A0ABD3XL44-F1
#
_entry.id   AF-A0ABD3XL44-F1
#
_cell.length_a   1.000
_cell.length_b   1.000
_cell.length_c   1.000
_cell.angle_alpha   90.00
_cell.angle_beta   90.00
_cell.angle_gamma   90.00
#
_symmetry.space_group_name_H-M   'P 1'
#
loop_
_entity.id
_entity.type
_entity.pdbx_description
1 polymer ?
#
loop_
_entity_poly.entity_id
_entity_poly.type
_entity_poly.pdbx_seq_one_letter_code
_entity_poly.pdbx_strand_id
1 'polypeptide(L)'
;MSQWDDTQITGKLKEGGNKITKIYQIGRKNQNTHKIVVLETDIPLQPLIQIGQTGTKYRLEPYKNKPRFCNNCKHWGHHSSKCKNKTRCNNCGGTHKGKCLRTHPKCAQCLGPHLPKSPACQATVRELNIINEMELRQINYNTARKLHKLDKQQHSSIVGSNNINPNQLTKIGNEITLEINKSLTVLEKVINLIHQSNHKETKGIHKTLLNAKSEFQNLITVNDCIRNG
;
A
#
# COMPACT_ATOMS: atom_id res chain seq x y z
N MET A 1 -16.58 34.42 -3.60
CA MET A 1 -16.43 34.00 -2.19
C MET A 1 -14.97 33.63 -1.95
N SER A 2 -14.33 34.23 -0.94
CA SER A 2 -12.89 34.00 -0.69
C SER A 2 -12.66 32.56 -0.23
N GLN A 3 -11.80 31.84 -0.96
CA GLN A 3 -11.33 30.52 -0.55
C GLN A 3 -10.52 30.66 0.74
N TRP A 4 -10.69 29.73 1.70
CA TRP A 4 -9.89 29.75 2.92
C TRP A 4 -8.39 29.58 2.62
N ASP A 5 -7.57 30.40 3.27
CA ASP A 5 -6.12 30.31 3.21
C ASP A 5 -5.58 29.14 4.09
N ASP A 6 -4.27 28.90 4.01
CA ASP A 6 -3.64 27.80 4.74
C ASP A 6 -3.69 28.00 6.26
N THR A 7 -3.69 29.24 6.73
CA THR A 7 -3.76 29.60 8.15
C THR A 7 -5.13 29.27 8.71
N GLN A 8 -6.20 29.64 8.00
CA GLN A 8 -7.59 29.38 8.37
C GLN A 8 -7.89 27.88 8.43
N ILE A 9 -7.42 27.14 7.41
CA ILE A 9 -7.55 25.67 7.37
C ILE A 9 -6.79 25.05 8.55
N THR A 10 -5.55 25.50 8.79
CA THR A 10 -4.71 24.95 9.84
C THR A 10 -5.27 25.21 11.24
N GLY A 11 -5.75 26.43 11.50
CA GLY A 11 -6.36 26.79 12.78
C GLY A 11 -7.57 25.93 13.10
N LYS A 12 -8.50 25.80 12.15
CA LYS A 12 -9.74 25.04 12.35
C LYS A 12 -9.51 23.55 12.58
N LEU A 13 -8.54 22.98 11.86
CA LEU A 13 -8.19 21.57 12.01
C LEU A 13 -7.52 21.28 13.36
N LYS A 14 -6.66 22.20 13.83
CA LYS A 14 -6.02 22.11 15.15
C LYS A 14 -7.04 22.24 16.30
N GLU A 15 -8.03 23.12 16.19
CA GLU A 15 -9.15 23.21 17.15
C GLU A 15 -9.88 21.88 17.31
N GLY A 16 -10.04 21.13 16.21
CA GLY A 16 -10.64 19.80 16.21
C GLY A 16 -9.70 18.68 16.68
N GLY A 17 -8.54 18.99 17.26
CA GLY A 17 -7.56 18.01 17.76
C GLY A 17 -6.76 17.30 16.67
N ASN A 18 -6.79 17.76 15.41
CA ASN A 18 -6.08 17.10 14.32
C ASN A 18 -4.63 17.61 14.21
N LYS A 19 -3.68 16.68 14.10
CA LYS A 19 -2.29 17.00 13.79
C LYS A 19 -2.10 17.03 12.27
N ILE A 20 -1.80 18.21 11.73
CA ILE A 20 -1.54 18.38 10.29
C ILE A 20 -0.07 18.10 10.02
N THR A 21 0.21 17.19 9.08
CA THR A 21 1.60 16.86 8.71
C THR A 21 2.02 17.56 7.43
N LYS A 22 1.13 17.68 6.44
CA LYS A 22 1.43 18.29 5.13
C LYS A 22 0.18 18.93 4.51
N ILE A 23 0.39 20.03 3.78
CA ILE A 23 -0.62 20.63 2.90
C ILE A 23 -0.02 20.68 1.49
N TYR A 24 -0.71 20.10 0.52
CA TYR A 24 -0.35 20.17 -0.89
C TYR A 24 -1.36 21.01 -1.65
N GLN A 25 -0.89 21.93 -2.49
CA GLN A 25 -1.73 22.61 -3.46
C GLN A 25 -1.54 21.98 -4.84
N ILE A 26 -2.64 21.57 -5.46
CA ILE A 26 -2.67 20.94 -6.77
C ILE A 26 -3.49 21.80 -7.70
N GLY A 27 -2.85 22.31 -8.75
CA GLY A 27 -3.49 23.11 -9.79
C GLY A 27 -2.45 23.82 -10.63
N ARG A 28 -2.87 24.36 -11.78
CA ARG A 28 -2.01 25.23 -12.60
C ARG A 28 -2.12 26.67 -12.07
N LYS A 29 -1.05 27.47 -12.23
CA LYS A 29 -1.15 28.93 -12.05
C LYS A 29 -2.33 29.43 -12.89
N ASN A 30 -3.21 30.22 -12.28
CA ASN A 30 -4.41 30.83 -12.89
C ASN A 30 -5.60 29.87 -13.18
N GLN A 31 -5.67 28.70 -12.53
CA GLN A 31 -6.83 27.80 -12.59
C GLN A 31 -7.29 27.40 -11.18
N ASN A 32 -8.45 26.76 -11.06
CA ASN A 32 -8.92 26.19 -9.80
C ASN A 32 -7.84 25.30 -9.19
N THR A 33 -7.42 25.64 -7.97
CA THR A 33 -6.46 24.85 -7.20
C THR A 33 -7.17 24.08 -6.11
N HIS A 34 -6.90 22.78 -6.02
CA HIS A 34 -7.32 21.92 -4.92
C HIS A 34 -6.26 21.92 -3.83
N LYS A 35 -6.67 21.96 -2.56
CA LYS A 35 -5.79 21.74 -1.42
C LYS A 35 -6.00 20.34 -0.88
N ILE A 36 -4.93 19.56 -0.73
CA ILE A 36 -4.92 18.27 -0.04
C ILE A 36 -4.25 18.48 1.30
N VAL A 37 -4.99 18.24 2.38
CA VAL A 37 -4.47 18.29 3.75
C VAL A 37 -4.24 16.86 4.23
N VAL A 38 -3.03 16.57 4.70
CA VAL A 38 -2.68 15.28 5.30
C VAL A 38 -2.69 15.43 6.81
N LEU A 39 -3.50 14.61 7.45
CA LEU A 39 -3.65 14.56 8.90
C LEU A 39 -2.98 13.30 9.43
N GLU A 40 -2.31 13.42 10.56
CA GLU A 40 -1.94 12.30 11.43
C GLU A 40 -3.06 12.21 12.47
N THR A 41 -3.81 11.11 12.43
CA THR A 41 -4.99 10.92 13.26
C THR A 41 -5.11 9.47 13.67
N ASP A 42 -5.36 9.26 14.96
CA ASP A 42 -5.71 7.95 15.52
C ASP A 42 -7.22 7.69 15.41
N ILE A 43 -7.97 8.62 14.81
CA ILE A 43 -9.43 8.52 14.70
C ILE A 43 -9.78 7.47 13.63
N PRO A 44 -10.60 6.45 13.96
CA PRO A 44 -11.02 5.44 13.00
C PRO A 44 -11.72 6.10 11.80
N LEU A 45 -11.34 5.66 10.60
CA LEU A 45 -11.69 6.20 9.28
C LEU A 45 -13.21 6.27 9.01
N GLN A 46 -13.91 7.21 9.64
CA GLN A 46 -15.19 7.82 9.24
C GLN A 46 -15.43 9.29 9.73
N PRO A 47 -14.47 10.14 10.17
CA PRO A 47 -14.83 11.52 10.58
C PRO A 47 -15.17 12.37 9.34
N LEU A 48 -16.33 13.02 9.38
CA LEU A 48 -16.59 14.19 8.53
C LEU A 48 -15.98 15.41 9.23
N ILE A 49 -15.01 16.06 8.59
CA ILE A 49 -14.47 17.33 9.08
C ILE A 49 -15.19 18.49 8.38
N GLN A 50 -15.61 19.48 9.16
CA GLN A 50 -16.20 20.71 8.63
C GLN A 50 -15.14 21.78 8.45
N ILE A 51 -15.03 22.31 7.23
CA ILE A 51 -14.07 23.37 6.85
C ILE A 51 -14.76 24.38 5.94
N GLY A 52 -14.36 25.65 6.02
CA GLY A 52 -14.91 26.72 5.19
C GLY A 52 -16.01 27.53 5.89
N GLN A 53 -16.27 28.74 5.38
CA GLN A 53 -17.29 29.66 5.91
C GLN A 53 -18.71 29.06 5.92
N THR A 54 -18.99 28.14 4.99
CA THR A 54 -20.29 27.46 4.85
C THR A 54 -20.37 26.15 5.64
N GLY A 55 -19.33 25.76 6.38
CA GLY A 55 -19.30 24.50 7.14
C GLY A 55 -19.31 23.25 6.25
N THR A 56 -18.64 23.31 5.09
CA THR A 56 -18.60 22.19 4.13
C THR A 56 -17.98 20.96 4.77
N LYS A 57 -18.67 19.82 4.68
CA LYS A 57 -18.24 18.54 5.27
C LYS A 57 -17.34 17.78 4.29
N TYR A 58 -16.17 17.37 4.75
CA TYR A 58 -15.20 16.56 4.01
C TYR A 58 -15.03 15.21 4.69
N ARG A 59 -15.09 14.12 3.91
CA ARG A 59 -14.76 12.77 4.38
C ARG A 59 -13.24 12.61 4.39
N LEU A 60 -12.70 12.10 5.49
CA LEU A 60 -11.31 11.66 5.54
C LEU A 60 -11.14 10.35 4.78
N GLU A 61 -10.12 10.31 3.92
CA GLU A 61 -9.70 9.09 3.23
C GLU A 61 -8.33 8.64 3.75
N PRO A 62 -8.08 7.32 3.83
CA PRO A 62 -6.77 6.82 4.22
C PRO A 62 -5.74 7.31 3.20
N TYR A 63 -4.67 7.93 3.68
CA TYR A 63 -3.59 8.34 2.79
C TYR A 63 -2.85 7.09 2.28
N LYS A 64 -3.16 6.67 1.05
CA LYS A 64 -2.47 5.56 0.39
C LYS A 64 -1.20 6.08 -0.25
N ASN A 65 -0.04 5.66 0.25
CA ASN A 65 1.21 6.00 -0.42
C ASN A 65 1.20 5.37 -1.82
N LYS A 66 1.49 6.19 -2.83
CA LYS A 66 1.68 5.70 -4.18
C LYS A 66 3.16 5.72 -4.50
N PRO A 67 3.69 4.63 -5.07
CA PRO A 67 5.06 4.66 -5.49
C PRO A 67 5.29 5.69 -6.59
N ARG A 68 6.47 6.31 -6.56
CA ARG A 68 6.77 7.42 -7.46
C ARG A 68 7.16 6.88 -8.82
N PHE A 69 6.32 7.10 -9.83
CA PHE A 69 6.63 6.77 -11.22
C PHE A 69 7.19 7.97 -11.96
N CYS A 70 8.40 7.85 -12.52
CA CYS A 70 8.99 8.90 -13.33
C CYS A 70 8.43 8.85 -14.76
N ASN A 71 7.66 9.87 -15.15
CA ASN A 71 7.11 9.98 -16.50
C ASN A 71 8.18 10.26 -17.56
N ASN A 72 9.38 10.69 -17.19
CA ASN A 72 10.48 10.93 -18.11
C ASN A 72 11.13 9.60 -18.54
N CYS A 73 11.69 8.84 -17.59
CA CYS A 73 12.44 7.61 -17.89
C CYS A 73 11.65 6.31 -17.70
N LYS A 74 10.38 6.39 -17.26
CA LYS A 74 9.47 5.26 -17.04
C LYS A 74 9.95 4.26 -15.98
N HIS A 75 10.68 4.75 -14.97
CA HIS A 75 11.17 3.96 -13.84
C HIS A 75 10.55 4.43 -12.52
N TRP A 76 10.44 3.52 -11.56
CA TRP A 76 10.00 3.83 -10.19
C TRP A 76 11.10 4.50 -9.32
N GLY A 77 10.68 5.17 -8.26
CA GLY A 77 11.52 5.63 -7.14
C GLY A 77 11.95 7.11 -7.17
N HIS A 78 11.62 7.88 -8.21
CA HIS A 78 11.97 9.31 -8.28
C HIS A 78 10.96 10.14 -9.07
N HIS A 79 10.97 11.46 -8.82
CA HIS A 79 10.14 12.43 -9.54
C HIS A 79 10.78 12.82 -10.88
N SER A 80 9.96 13.12 -11.89
CA SER A 80 10.43 13.54 -13.22
C SER A 80 11.35 14.77 -13.16
N SER A 81 11.12 15.71 -12.24
CA SER A 81 11.97 16.91 -12.08
C SER A 81 13.38 16.62 -11.57
N LYS A 82 13.60 15.48 -10.91
CA LYS A 82 14.91 15.03 -10.43
C LYS A 82 15.48 13.89 -11.29
N CYS A 83 14.86 13.62 -12.44
CA CYS A 83 15.27 12.54 -13.33
C CYS A 83 16.55 12.91 -14.06
N LYS A 84 17.61 12.13 -13.87
CA LYS A 84 18.88 12.23 -14.62
C LYS A 84 18.95 11.29 -15.83
N ASN A 85 17.93 10.45 -16.02
CA ASN A 85 17.88 9.48 -17.10
C ASN A 85 17.31 10.07 -18.39
N LYS A 86 17.68 9.46 -19.53
CA LYS A 86 17.12 9.79 -20.86
C LYS A 86 15.60 9.57 -20.90
N THR A 87 14.90 10.40 -21.66
CA THR A 87 13.46 10.25 -21.92
C THR A 87 13.19 8.96 -22.67
N ARG A 88 12.22 8.18 -22.17
CA ARG A 88 11.82 6.91 -22.76
C ARG A 88 10.38 6.95 -23.22
N CYS A 89 10.14 6.36 -24.39
CA CYS A 89 8.80 6.19 -24.94
C CYS A 89 7.93 5.38 -23.98
N ASN A 90 6.68 5.83 -23.79
CA ASN A 90 5.72 5.12 -22.95
C ASN A 90 5.30 3.77 -23.53
N ASN A 91 5.34 3.62 -24.85
CA ASN A 91 4.92 2.38 -25.50
C ASN A 91 6.04 1.34 -25.53
N CYS A 92 7.23 1.69 -26.03
CA CYS A 92 8.30 0.70 -26.28
C CYS A 92 9.52 0.81 -25.35
N GLY A 93 9.58 1.83 -24.49
CA GLY A 93 10.74 2.10 -23.62
C GLY A 93 12.00 2.60 -24.32
N GLY A 94 11.97 2.76 -25.65
CA GLY A 94 13.09 3.27 -26.45
C GLY A 94 13.26 4.79 -26.37
N THR A 95 14.41 5.28 -26.83
CA THR A 95 14.75 6.71 -26.93
C THR A 95 14.56 7.17 -28.38
N HIS A 96 13.36 7.60 -28.73
CA HIS A 96 13.07 8.14 -30.07
C HIS A 96 12.31 9.46 -29.98
N LYS A 97 12.46 10.30 -31.01
CA LYS A 97 11.66 11.51 -31.21
C LYS A 97 10.42 11.17 -32.05
N GLY A 98 9.32 11.88 -31.84
CA GLY A 98 8.08 11.69 -32.62
C GLY A 98 7.29 10.41 -32.28
N LYS A 99 6.37 10.03 -33.17
CA LYS A 99 5.42 8.92 -32.98
C LYS A 99 6.16 7.58 -32.86
N CYS A 100 5.73 6.76 -31.91
CA CYS A 100 6.25 5.40 -31.77
C CYS A 100 5.71 4.51 -32.90
N LEU A 101 6.60 3.85 -33.64
CA LEU A 101 6.24 2.92 -34.72
C LEU A 101 6.04 1.47 -34.23
N ARG A 102 6.39 1.17 -32.98
CA ARG A 102 6.15 -0.15 -32.39
C ARG A 102 4.65 -0.31 -32.11
N THR A 103 4.06 -1.40 -32.60
CA THR A 103 2.65 -1.76 -32.35
C THR A 103 2.47 -2.41 -30.98
N HIS A 104 3.42 -3.26 -30.57
CA HIS A 104 3.36 -3.95 -29.28
C HIS A 104 4.08 -3.18 -28.17
N PRO A 105 3.45 -3.02 -26.99
CA PRO A 105 4.06 -2.35 -25.87
C PRO A 105 5.19 -3.18 -25.27
N LYS A 106 6.24 -2.49 -24.82
CA LYS A 106 7.37 -3.07 -24.09
C LYS A 106 7.71 -2.19 -22.90
N CYS A 107 7.71 -2.79 -21.72
CA CYS A 107 8.01 -2.06 -20.49
C CYS A 107 9.46 -1.61 -20.45
N ALA A 108 9.69 -0.32 -20.21
CA ALA A 108 11.03 0.25 -20.10
C ALA A 108 11.86 -0.30 -18.94
N GLN A 109 11.24 -0.90 -17.93
CA GLN A 109 11.90 -1.32 -16.69
C GLN A 109 12.05 -2.83 -16.55
N CYS A 110 11.00 -3.63 -16.81
CA CYS A 110 11.09 -5.10 -16.77
C CYS A 110 11.24 -5.75 -18.15
N LEU A 111 11.16 -4.96 -19.24
CA LEU A 111 11.24 -5.43 -20.63
C LEU A 111 10.11 -6.36 -21.09
N GLY A 112 9.08 -6.58 -20.26
CA GLY A 112 7.91 -7.41 -20.59
C GLY A 112 6.94 -6.78 -21.59
N PRO A 113 6.05 -7.58 -22.20
CA PRO A 113 5.15 -7.18 -23.30
C PRO A 113 3.90 -6.43 -22.79
N HIS A 114 4.11 -5.34 -22.06
CA HIS A 114 3.05 -4.52 -21.51
C HIS A 114 3.51 -3.08 -21.32
N LEU A 115 2.56 -2.16 -21.14
CA LEU A 115 2.87 -0.77 -20.82
C LEU A 115 3.57 -0.64 -19.45
N PRO A 116 4.36 0.42 -19.23
CA PRO A 116 4.84 0.77 -17.90
C PRO A 116 3.66 0.92 -16.92
N LYS A 117 3.88 0.53 -15.66
CA LYS A 117 2.87 0.49 -14.58
C LYS A 117 1.78 -0.58 -14.71
N SER A 118 1.84 -1.48 -15.68
CA SER A 118 0.92 -2.63 -15.71
C SER A 118 0.90 -3.37 -14.36
N PRO A 119 -0.26 -3.82 -13.84
CA PRO A 119 -0.32 -4.66 -12.64
C PRO A 119 0.46 -5.97 -12.79
N ALA A 120 0.55 -6.52 -14.00
CA ALA A 120 1.34 -7.71 -14.31
C ALA A 120 2.87 -7.45 -14.34
N CYS A 121 3.29 -6.19 -14.25
CA CYS A 121 4.71 -5.84 -14.26
C CYS A 121 5.35 -6.19 -12.93
N GLN A 122 6.36 -7.08 -12.95
CA GLN A 122 7.16 -7.40 -11.75
C GLN A 122 7.80 -6.16 -11.11
N ALA A 123 8.13 -5.13 -11.87
CA ALA A 123 8.65 -3.88 -11.31
C ALA A 123 7.58 -3.07 -10.58
N THR A 124 6.32 -3.13 -11.02
CA THR A 124 5.17 -2.54 -10.29
C THR A 124 4.92 -3.30 -9.00
N VAL A 125 4.84 -4.63 -9.07
CA VAL A 125 4.60 -5.49 -7.89
C VAL A 125 5.67 -5.27 -6.82
N ARG A 126 6.95 -5.29 -7.22
CA ARG A 126 8.08 -5.00 -6.32
C ARG A 126 7.91 -3.68 -5.59
N GLU A 127 7.52 -2.65 -6.33
CA GLU A 127 7.42 -1.30 -5.82
C GLU A 127 6.22 -1.13 -4.88
N LEU A 128 5.09 -1.81 -5.15
CA LEU A 128 3.96 -1.88 -4.22
C LEU A 128 4.36 -2.59 -2.92
N ASN A 129 5.12 -3.67 -2.99
CA ASN A 129 5.60 -4.38 -1.80
C ASN A 129 6.50 -3.49 -0.93
N ILE A 130 7.38 -2.69 -1.54
CA ILE A 130 8.21 -1.73 -0.81
C ILE A 130 7.35 -0.68 -0.09
N ILE A 131 6.28 -0.20 -0.73
CA ILE A 131 5.35 0.75 -0.11
C ILE A 131 4.58 0.10 1.04
N ASN A 132 4.10 -1.13 0.87
CA ASN A 132 3.43 -1.85 1.95
C ASN A 132 4.39 -2.07 3.12
N GLU A 133 5.64 -2.44 2.87
CA GLU A 133 6.65 -2.61 3.92
C GLU A 133 6.96 -1.29 4.64
N MET A 134 7.05 -0.18 3.89
CA MET A 134 7.20 1.16 4.43
C MET A 134 6.06 1.51 5.39
N GLU A 135 4.81 1.21 5.02
CA GLU A 135 3.62 1.45 5.83
C GLU A 135 3.54 0.51 7.04
N LEU A 136 3.77 -0.78 6.86
CA LEU A 136 3.71 -1.78 7.93
C LEU A 136 4.76 -1.53 9.01
N ARG A 137 5.99 -1.20 8.61
CA ARG A 137 7.11 -0.98 9.54
C ARG A 137 7.26 0.48 9.99
N GLN A 138 6.45 1.40 9.46
CA GLN A 138 6.53 2.85 9.73
C GLN A 138 7.94 3.44 9.51
N ILE A 139 8.60 2.98 8.44
CA ILE A 139 9.95 3.44 8.04
C ILE A 139 9.87 4.32 6.79
N ASN A 140 10.96 4.98 6.41
CA ASN A 140 10.98 5.74 5.16
C ASN A 140 11.19 4.80 3.94
N TYR A 141 10.77 5.28 2.76
CA TYR A 141 10.86 4.55 1.49
C TYR A 141 12.27 4.02 1.17
N ASN A 142 13.32 4.80 1.44
CA ASN A 142 14.69 4.38 1.12
C ASN A 142 15.14 3.22 2.00
N THR A 143 14.74 3.23 3.29
CA THR A 143 15.00 2.12 4.21
C THR A 143 14.23 0.87 3.77
N ALA A 144 12.92 0.98 3.51
CA ALA A 144 12.11 -0.15 3.03
C ALA A 144 12.70 -0.76 1.74
N ARG A 145 13.10 0.08 0.78
CA ARG A 145 13.72 -0.36 -0.47
C ARG A 145 15.05 -1.09 -0.27
N LYS A 146 15.83 -0.74 0.76
CA LYS A 146 17.07 -1.46 1.12
C LYS A 146 16.75 -2.82 1.73
N LEU A 147 15.80 -2.89 2.67
CA LEU A 147 15.36 -4.15 3.28
C LEU A 147 14.85 -5.14 2.23
N HIS A 148 13.94 -4.69 1.36
CA HIS A 148 13.43 -5.50 0.25
C HIS A 148 14.53 -6.07 -0.68
N LYS A 149 15.65 -5.35 -0.84
CA LYS A 149 16.80 -5.82 -1.63
C LYS A 149 17.58 -6.91 -0.88
N LEU A 150 17.79 -6.73 0.42
CA LEU A 150 18.52 -7.67 1.28
C LEU A 150 17.76 -8.99 1.40
N ASP A 151 16.44 -8.95 1.62
CA ASP A 151 15.59 -10.14 1.70
C ASP A 151 15.71 -10.98 0.42
N LYS A 152 15.67 -10.34 -0.76
CA LYS A 152 15.87 -11.05 -2.04
C LYS A 152 17.23 -11.74 -2.15
N GLN A 153 18.30 -11.13 -1.63
CA GLN A 153 19.65 -11.69 -1.69
C GLN A 153 19.81 -12.88 -0.73
N GLN A 154 19.15 -12.83 0.43
CA GLN A 154 19.10 -13.97 1.35
C GLN A 154 18.30 -15.13 0.75
N HIS A 155 17.13 -14.87 0.18
CA HIS A 155 16.33 -15.91 -0.49
C HIS A 155 17.05 -16.56 -1.68
N SER A 156 17.80 -15.81 -2.50
CA SER A 156 18.59 -16.40 -3.60
C SER A 156 19.76 -17.26 -3.14
N SER A 157 20.31 -17.00 -1.95
CA SER A 157 21.40 -17.79 -1.37
C SER A 157 20.87 -19.09 -0.73
N ILE A 158 19.68 -19.04 -0.14
CA ILE A 158 18.97 -20.18 0.46
C ILE A 158 18.53 -21.20 -0.60
N VAL A 159 18.04 -20.75 -1.76
CA VAL A 159 17.60 -21.66 -2.85
C VAL A 159 18.77 -22.50 -3.42
N GLY A 160 20.02 -22.03 -3.30
CA GLY A 160 21.22 -22.78 -3.71
C GLY A 160 21.83 -23.67 -2.63
N SER A 161 21.30 -23.67 -1.40
CA SER A 161 21.91 -24.38 -0.25
C SER A 161 20.85 -24.75 0.78
N ASN A 162 19.95 -25.69 0.47
CA ASN A 162 19.01 -26.18 1.47
C ASN A 162 19.15 -27.68 1.69
N ASN A 163 19.84 -28.01 2.79
CA ASN A 163 19.62 -29.22 3.58
C ASN A 163 19.04 -28.75 4.93
N ILE A 164 17.82 -28.19 4.91
CA ILE A 164 17.15 -27.76 6.14
C ILE A 164 16.75 -29.03 6.89
N ASN A 165 17.17 -29.15 8.14
CA ASN A 165 16.84 -30.31 8.98
C ASN A 165 15.30 -30.42 9.13
N PRO A 166 14.67 -31.54 8.72
CA PRO A 166 13.22 -31.74 8.79
C PRO A 166 12.64 -31.52 10.20
N ASN A 167 13.42 -31.79 11.25
CA ASN A 167 13.00 -31.61 12.64
C ASN A 167 12.87 -30.12 13.02
N GLN A 168 13.73 -29.25 12.47
CA GLN A 168 13.62 -27.81 12.68
C GLN A 168 12.43 -27.22 11.92
N LEU A 169 12.18 -27.68 10.69
CA LEU A 169 11.01 -27.26 9.91
C LEU A 169 9.70 -27.67 10.58
N THR A 170 9.65 -28.89 11.11
CA THR A 170 8.51 -29.40 11.89
C THR A 170 8.26 -28.56 13.14
N LYS A 171 9.31 -28.20 13.88
CA LYS A 171 9.20 -27.38 15.09
C LYS A 171 8.64 -25.98 14.77
N ILE A 172 9.20 -25.30 13.76
CA ILE A 172 8.74 -23.97 13.33
C ILE A 172 7.28 -24.05 12.82
N GLY A 173 6.96 -25.07 12.02
CA GLY A 173 5.60 -25.30 11.54
C GLY A 173 4.59 -25.45 12.69
N ASN A 174 4.94 -26.20 13.74
CA ASN A 174 4.11 -26.36 14.94
C ASN A 174 3.88 -25.04 15.67
N GLU A 175 4.93 -24.22 15.84
CA GLU A 175 4.84 -22.91 16.50
C GLU A 175 3.95 -21.95 15.70
N ILE A 176 4.06 -21.93 14.37
CA ILE A 176 3.19 -21.13 13.49
C ILE A 176 1.73 -21.57 13.61
N THR A 177 1.45 -22.87 13.51
CA THR A 177 0.09 -23.40 13.65
C THR A 177 -0.51 -23.06 15.01
N LEU A 178 0.28 -23.13 16.08
CA LEU A 178 -0.17 -22.76 17.43
C LEU A 178 -0.61 -21.29 17.49
N GLU A 179 0.16 -20.37 16.93
CA GLU A 179 -0.15 -18.94 16.98
C GLU A 179 -1.36 -18.57 16.11
N ILE A 180 -1.51 -19.22 14.95
CA ILE A 180 -2.71 -19.08 14.11
C ILE A 180 -3.96 -19.57 14.85
N ASN A 181 -3.88 -20.71 15.56
CA ASN A 181 -5.01 -21.25 16.33
C ASN A 181 -5.43 -20.35 17.49
N LYS A 182 -4.48 -19.70 18.18
CA LYS A 182 -4.80 -18.68 19.19
C LYS A 182 -5.58 -17.52 18.57
N SER A 183 -5.12 -17.03 17.42
CA SER A 183 -5.78 -15.94 16.68
C SER A 183 -7.20 -16.32 16.23
N LEU A 184 -7.38 -17.55 15.73
CA LEU A 184 -8.69 -18.10 15.38
C LEU A 184 -9.63 -18.16 16.59
N THR A 185 -9.13 -18.58 17.75
CA THR A 185 -9.92 -18.65 18.99
C THR A 185 -10.47 -17.29 19.39
N VAL A 186 -9.64 -16.23 19.29
CA VAL A 186 -10.09 -14.85 19.55
C VAL A 186 -11.14 -14.41 18.54
N LEU A 187 -10.90 -14.69 17.25
CA LEU A 187 -11.82 -14.34 16.17
C LEU A 187 -13.19 -15.02 16.34
N GLU A 188 -13.22 -16.29 16.71
CA GLU A 188 -14.45 -17.04 16.98
C GLU A 188 -15.25 -16.45 18.15
N LYS A 189 -14.58 -16.04 19.23
CA LYS A 189 -15.24 -15.35 20.34
C LYS A 189 -15.90 -14.05 19.89
N VAL A 190 -15.21 -13.24 19.08
CA VAL A 190 -15.75 -11.99 18.54
C VAL A 190 -16.95 -12.24 17.62
N ILE A 191 -16.87 -13.23 16.74
CA ILE A 191 -17.97 -13.63 15.85
C ILE A 191 -19.21 -14.02 16.67
N ASN A 192 -19.03 -14.83 17.72
CA ASN A 192 -20.13 -15.27 18.58
C ASN A 192 -20.80 -14.10 19.32
N LEU A 193 -20.01 -13.17 19.86
CA LEU A 193 -20.53 -11.96 20.52
C LEU A 193 -21.34 -11.09 19.55
N ILE A 194 -20.85 -10.91 18.32
CA ILE A 194 -21.56 -10.16 17.28
C ILE A 194 -22.87 -10.84 16.91
N HIS A 195 -22.86 -12.17 16.76
CA HIS A 195 -24.06 -12.94 16.48
C HIS A 195 -25.12 -12.76 17.58
N GLN A 196 -24.71 -12.77 18.85
CA GLN A 196 -25.60 -12.55 20.01
C GLN A 196 -26.15 -11.12 20.09
N SER A 197 -25.40 -10.12 19.61
CA SER A 197 -25.76 -8.70 19.71
C SER A 197 -26.98 -8.30 18.83
N ASN A 198 -27.29 -9.06 17.78
CA ASN A 198 -28.43 -8.88 16.86
C ASN A 198 -28.64 -7.46 16.28
N HIS A 199 -27.63 -6.58 16.32
CA HIS A 199 -27.69 -5.23 15.77
C HIS A 199 -27.56 -5.23 14.23
N LYS A 200 -28.39 -4.45 13.53
CA LYS A 200 -28.33 -4.35 12.05
C LYS A 200 -26.98 -3.83 11.53
N GLU A 201 -26.31 -2.97 12.31
CA GLU A 201 -25.02 -2.36 11.96
C GLU A 201 -23.85 -3.34 11.99
N THR A 202 -23.97 -4.47 12.70
CA THR A 202 -22.89 -5.45 12.85
C THR A 202 -22.88 -6.53 11.77
N LYS A 203 -23.92 -6.61 10.91
CA LYS A 203 -24.02 -7.62 9.83
C LYS A 203 -22.87 -7.56 8.82
N GLY A 204 -22.41 -6.35 8.46
CA GLY A 204 -21.28 -6.18 7.54
C GLY A 204 -19.94 -6.61 8.17
N ILE A 205 -19.79 -6.38 9.47
CA ILE A 205 -18.62 -6.79 10.25
C ILE A 205 -18.60 -8.32 10.37
N HIS A 206 -19.75 -8.95 10.68
CA HIS A 206 -19.88 -10.41 10.79
C HIS A 206 -19.39 -11.14 9.54
N LYS A 207 -19.81 -10.71 8.33
CA LYS A 207 -19.35 -11.31 7.08
C LYS A 207 -17.84 -11.15 6.87
N THR A 208 -17.29 -9.98 7.22
CA THR A 208 -15.85 -9.71 7.09
C THR A 208 -15.03 -10.62 8.02
N LEU A 209 -15.50 -10.82 9.26
CA LEU A 209 -14.84 -11.70 10.22
C LEU A 209 -14.91 -13.19 9.82
N LEU A 210 -16.02 -13.63 9.22
CA LEU A 210 -16.13 -15.00 8.67
C LEU A 210 -15.15 -15.22 7.52
N ASN A 211 -14.97 -14.24 6.64
CA ASN A 211 -13.96 -14.32 5.58
C ASN A 211 -12.54 -14.39 6.16
N ALA A 212 -12.22 -13.53 7.14
CA ALA A 212 -10.93 -13.59 7.83
C ALA A 212 -10.70 -14.96 8.48
N LYS A 213 -11.73 -15.57 9.10
CA LYS A 213 -11.64 -16.92 9.67
C LYS A 213 -11.24 -17.96 8.62
N SER A 214 -11.87 -17.91 7.45
CA SER A 214 -11.53 -18.81 6.33
C SER A 214 -10.09 -18.61 5.84
N GLU A 215 -9.61 -17.36 5.76
CA GLU A 215 -8.22 -17.07 5.38
C GLU A 215 -7.22 -17.64 6.39
N PHE A 216 -7.45 -17.48 7.70
CA PHE A 216 -6.60 -18.07 8.73
C PHE A 216 -6.60 -19.61 8.68
N GLN A 217 -7.73 -20.24 8.40
CA GLN A 217 -7.80 -21.70 8.21
C GLN A 217 -6.99 -22.15 7.00
N ASN A 218 -7.06 -21.41 5.88
CA ASN A 218 -6.25 -21.71 4.70
C ASN A 218 -4.74 -21.62 4.98
N LEU A 219 -4.30 -20.69 5.84
CA LEU A 219 -2.90 -20.58 6.24
C LEU A 219 -2.41 -21.82 7.00
N ILE A 220 -3.26 -22.46 7.82
CA ILE A 220 -2.93 -23.74 8.49
C ILE A 220 -2.71 -24.82 7.43
N THR A 221 -3.63 -24.95 6.47
CA THR A 221 -3.52 -25.93 5.39
C THR A 221 -2.23 -25.74 4.58
N VAL A 222 -1.88 -24.50 4.24
CA VAL A 222 -0.63 -24.18 3.53
C VAL A 222 0.59 -24.55 4.37
N ASN A 223 0.58 -24.22 5.66
CA ASN A 223 1.67 -24.57 6.57
C ASN A 223 1.86 -26.09 6.72
N ASP A 224 0.75 -26.84 6.78
CA ASP A 224 0.77 -28.30 6.81
C ASP A 224 1.33 -28.89 5.51
N CYS A 225 0.97 -28.34 4.36
CA CYS A 225 1.55 -28.74 3.07
C CYS A 225 3.06 -28.48 3.02
N ILE A 226 3.53 -27.35 3.56
CA ILE A 226 4.97 -27.01 3.59
C ILE A 226 5.75 -27.93 4.53
N ARG A 227 5.15 -28.39 5.64
CA ARG A 227 5.79 -29.31 6.58
C ARG A 227 5.88 -30.74 6.06
N ASN A 228 4.89 -31.17 5.26
CA ASN A 228 4.73 -32.56 4.84
C ASN A 228 5.16 -32.84 3.39
N GLY A 229 5.47 -31.81 2.60
CA GLY A 229 5.92 -31.91 1.20
C GLY A 229 7.41 -31.67 1.07
#